data_AF-A0A4Y2M4Y7-F1
#
_entry.id   AF-A0A4Y2M4Y7-F1
#
_cell.length_a   1.000
_cell.length_b   1.000
_cell.length_c   1.000
_cell.angle_alpha   90.00
_cell.angle_beta   90.00
_cell.angle_gamma   90.00
#
_symmetry.space_group_name_H-M   'P 1'
#
loop_
_entity.id
_entity.type
_entity.pdbx_description
1 polymer ?
#
loop_
_entity_poly.entity_id
_entity_poly.type
_entity_poly.pdbx_seq_one_letter_code
_entity_poly.pdbx_strand_id
1 'polypeptide(L)'
;MSIFTGARKYDLKILAEELGEMVNDSHKLKDLKKMILAGKEYDEGSAKEWLNTIINERKEREENERRNEEIQIAERRRQDEIAERRRQDEIAKRKDEMEFELQKISLETEGRSLNSNSVANQNVNSTQIKPKLEIHHLMQKFNSDENDISLYLIMFERLAKQAEILENT
;
A
#
# COMPACT_ATOMS: atom_id res chain seq x y z
N MET A 1 8.24 18.47 -51.04
CA MET A 1 8.28 18.18 -49.59
C MET A 1 9.52 17.34 -49.31
N SER A 2 10.11 17.40 -48.11
CA SER A 2 11.24 16.52 -47.76
C SER A 2 10.74 15.13 -47.38
N ILE A 3 11.35 14.07 -47.90
CA ILE A 3 11.03 12.68 -47.51
C ILE A 3 11.35 12.40 -46.03
N PHE A 4 12.23 13.19 -45.42
CA PHE A 4 12.67 13.02 -44.03
C PHE A 4 11.75 13.68 -43.00
N THR A 5 10.48 13.91 -43.34
CA THR A 5 9.52 14.58 -42.45
C THR A 5 9.15 13.65 -41.30
N GLY A 6 9.32 14.10 -40.05
CA GLY A 6 9.03 13.30 -38.85
C GLY A 6 10.10 12.27 -38.47
N ALA A 7 11.16 12.12 -39.28
CA ALA A 7 12.28 11.23 -39.00
C ALA A 7 13.22 11.79 -37.91
N ARG A 8 13.61 10.94 -36.96
CA ARG A 8 14.64 11.23 -35.95
C ARG A 8 16.04 10.86 -36.46
N LYS A 9 17.09 11.28 -35.74
CA LYS A 9 18.49 10.93 -36.07
C LYS A 9 18.69 9.40 -36.14
N TYR A 10 18.09 8.68 -35.21
CA TYR A 10 18.12 7.22 -35.16
C TYR A 10 17.47 6.60 -36.41
N ASP A 11 16.26 7.06 -36.78
CA ASP A 11 15.53 6.58 -37.97
C ASP A 11 16.38 6.75 -39.26
N LEU A 12 17.08 7.88 -39.40
CA LEU A 12 17.97 8.12 -40.55
C LEU A 12 19.28 7.33 -40.50
N LYS A 13 19.76 6.97 -39.29
CA LYS A 13 20.94 6.12 -39.15
C LYS A 13 20.64 4.73 -39.69
N ILE A 14 19.50 4.15 -39.29
CA ILE A 14 19.04 2.84 -39.79
C ILE A 14 18.87 2.90 -41.31
N LEU A 15 18.17 3.91 -41.83
CA LEU A 15 17.97 4.03 -43.27
C LEU A 15 19.30 4.10 -44.05
N ALA A 16 20.30 4.81 -43.52
CA ALA A 16 21.60 4.89 -44.15
C ALA A 16 22.36 3.55 -44.12
N GLU A 17 22.30 2.82 -43.00
CA GLU A 17 22.89 1.47 -42.88
C GLU A 17 22.25 0.49 -43.88
N GLU A 18 20.92 0.52 -44.04
CA GLU A 18 20.19 -0.30 -45.01
C GLU A 18 20.52 0.05 -46.47
N LEU A 19 20.85 1.31 -46.75
CA LEU A 19 21.36 1.76 -48.05
C LEU A 19 22.85 1.46 -48.26
N GLY A 20 23.50 0.79 -47.30
CA GLY A 20 24.92 0.41 -47.38
C GLY A 20 25.91 1.54 -47.06
N GLU A 21 25.44 2.66 -46.50
CA GLU A 21 26.29 3.78 -46.12
C GLU A 21 26.91 3.57 -44.73
N MET A 22 28.21 3.83 -44.59
CA MET A 22 28.88 3.74 -43.30
C MET A 22 28.55 4.96 -42.43
N VAL A 23 27.69 4.76 -41.42
CA VAL A 23 27.30 5.82 -40.49
C VAL A 23 27.89 5.61 -39.10
N ASN A 24 28.35 6.70 -38.49
CA ASN A 24 28.84 6.74 -37.12
C ASN A 24 27.91 7.58 -36.24
N ASP A 25 28.02 7.42 -34.92
CA ASP A 25 27.20 8.18 -33.96
C ASP A 25 27.55 9.67 -33.91
N SER A 26 28.73 10.07 -34.41
CA SER A 26 29.15 11.47 -34.47
C SER A 26 28.41 12.27 -35.55
N HIS A 27 27.93 11.60 -36.60
CA HIS A 27 27.28 12.25 -37.73
C HIS A 27 26.04 13.03 -37.26
N LYS A 28 25.92 14.27 -37.73
CA LYS A 28 24.75 15.08 -37.44
C LYS A 28 23.61 14.67 -38.37
N LEU A 29 22.38 15.01 -37.97
CA LEU A 29 21.18 14.76 -38.78
C LEU A 29 21.33 15.28 -40.22
N LYS A 30 21.95 16.46 -40.39
CA LYS A 30 22.21 17.05 -41.70
C LYS A 30 23.19 16.24 -42.54
N ASP A 31 24.19 15.63 -41.90
CA ASP A 31 25.21 14.83 -42.58
C ASP A 31 24.61 13.50 -43.05
N LEU A 32 23.83 12.83 -42.18
CA LEU A 32 23.08 11.62 -42.54
C LEU A 32 22.16 11.85 -43.74
N LYS A 33 21.39 12.94 -43.74
CA LYS A 33 20.53 13.31 -44.88
C LYS A 33 21.33 13.48 -46.17
N LYS A 34 22.51 14.08 -46.11
CA LYS A 34 23.38 14.25 -47.27
C LYS A 34 23.94 12.92 -47.77
N MET A 35 24.36 12.04 -46.86
CA MET A 35 24.90 10.71 -47.21
C MET A 35 23.85 9.88 -47.93
N ILE A 36 22.62 9.80 -47.38
CA ILE A 36 21.50 9.09 -48.00
C ILE A 36 21.20 9.61 -49.41
N LEU A 37 21.16 10.94 -49.59
CA LEU A 37 20.89 11.56 -50.90
C LEU A 37 22.06 11.45 -51.89
N ALA A 38 23.27 11.20 -51.41
CA ALA A 38 24.46 11.05 -52.24
C ALA A 38 24.69 9.60 -52.70
N GLY A 39 23.88 8.65 -52.20
CA GLY A 39 23.95 7.24 -52.56
C GLY A 39 23.77 7.04 -54.06
N LYS A 40 24.66 6.25 -54.68
CA LYS A 40 24.65 6.00 -56.13
C LYS A 40 23.37 5.28 -56.60
N GLU A 41 22.76 4.50 -55.72
CA GLU A 41 21.56 3.71 -55.95
C GLU A 41 20.34 4.29 -55.22
N TYR A 42 20.41 5.56 -54.81
CA TYR A 42 19.32 6.21 -54.10
C TYR A 42 18.09 6.35 -55.01
N ASP A 43 17.01 5.69 -54.60
CA ASP A 43 15.67 5.89 -55.14
C ASP A 43 14.78 6.55 -54.08
N GLU A 44 14.20 7.71 -54.42
CA GLU A 44 13.40 8.50 -53.48
C GLU A 44 12.12 7.77 -53.04
N GLY A 45 11.49 7.00 -53.93
CA GLY A 45 10.30 6.22 -53.63
C GLY A 45 10.58 5.13 -52.61
N SER A 46 11.58 4.31 -52.90
CA SER A 46 12.04 3.23 -52.03
C SER A 46 12.50 3.78 -50.69
N ALA A 47 13.38 4.78 -50.66
CA ALA A 47 13.88 5.34 -49.42
C ALA A 47 12.78 5.92 -48.53
N LYS A 48 11.73 6.48 -49.13
CA LYS A 48 10.54 6.96 -48.41
C LYS A 48 9.72 5.83 -47.81
N GLU A 49 9.51 4.74 -48.54
CA GLU A 49 8.80 3.55 -48.02
C GLU A 49 9.56 2.92 -46.86
N TRP A 50 10.87 2.69 -47.03
CA TRP A 50 11.73 2.18 -45.95
C TRP A 50 11.70 3.08 -44.71
N LEU A 51 11.81 4.39 -44.90
CA LEU A 51 11.76 5.33 -43.78
C LEU A 51 10.41 5.33 -43.06
N ASN A 52 9.30 5.20 -43.80
CA ASN A 52 7.98 5.10 -43.20
C ASN A 52 7.85 3.83 -42.36
N THR A 53 8.38 2.71 -42.83
CA THR A 53 8.41 1.45 -42.07
C THR A 53 9.19 1.63 -40.77
N ILE A 54 10.42 2.17 -40.83
CA ILE A 54 11.26 2.42 -39.63
C ILE A 54 10.53 3.34 -38.63
N ILE A 55 9.92 4.42 -39.11
CA ILE A 55 9.18 5.37 -38.25
C ILE A 55 7.96 4.68 -37.62
N ASN A 56 7.23 3.87 -38.38
CA ASN A 56 6.05 3.17 -37.88
C ASN A 56 6.43 2.12 -36.84
N GLU A 57 7.47 1.32 -37.08
CA GLU A 57 7.98 0.34 -36.10
C GLU A 57 8.43 1.02 -34.80
N ARG A 58 9.11 2.16 -34.89
CA ARG A 58 9.47 2.94 -33.70
C ARG A 58 8.23 3.41 -32.94
N LYS A 59 7.23 3.95 -33.63
CA LYS A 59 5.97 4.40 -33.00
C LYS A 59 5.20 3.25 -32.38
N GLU A 60 5.14 2.11 -33.05
CA GLU A 60 4.47 0.92 -32.55
C GLU A 60 5.16 0.39 -31.28
N ARG A 61 6.50 0.38 -31.25
CA ARG A 61 7.27 0.03 -30.05
C ARG A 61 6.96 0.99 -28.89
N GLU A 62 7.02 2.30 -29.14
CA GLU A 62 6.70 3.34 -28.15
C GLU A 62 5.24 3.21 -27.62
N GLU A 63 4.29 2.81 -28.48
CA GLU A 63 2.91 2.57 -28.07
C GLU A 63 2.76 1.27 -27.27
N ASN A 64 3.41 0.20 -27.70
CA ASN A 64 3.37 -1.09 -27.01
C ASN A 64 4.01 -1.00 -25.63
N GLU A 65 5.10 -0.25 -25.47
CA GLU A 65 5.72 0.04 -24.17
C GLU A 65 4.74 0.75 -23.25
N ARG A 66 4.10 1.85 -23.71
CA ARG A 66 3.08 2.56 -22.92
C ARG A 66 1.90 1.67 -22.53
N ARG A 67 1.39 0.87 -23.47
CA ARG A 67 0.28 -0.06 -23.21
C ARG A 67 0.68 -1.11 -22.18
N ASN A 68 1.90 -1.63 -22.26
CA ASN A 68 2.41 -2.61 -21.31
C ASN A 68 2.60 -2.00 -19.91
N GLU A 69 3.08 -0.77 -19.81
CA GLU A 69 3.15 -0.02 -18.55
C GLU A 69 1.77 0.19 -17.92
N GLU A 70 0.77 0.60 -18.71
CA GLU A 70 -0.61 0.76 -18.25
C GLU A 70 -1.20 -0.56 -17.72
N ILE A 71 -0.96 -1.67 -18.42
CA ILE A 71 -1.39 -3.01 -17.98
C ILE A 71 -0.72 -3.40 -16.67
N GLN A 72 0.59 -3.17 -16.52
CA GLN A 72 1.31 -3.48 -15.28
C GLN A 72 0.79 -2.66 -14.10
N ILE A 73 0.51 -1.37 -14.31
CA ILE A 73 -0.07 -0.50 -13.27
C ILE A 73 -1.46 -0.99 -12.88
N ALA A 74 -2.31 -1.33 -13.86
CA ALA A 74 -3.66 -1.82 -13.62
C ALA A 74 -3.66 -3.17 -12.86
N GLU A 75 -2.78 -4.10 -13.25
CA GLU A 75 -2.66 -5.39 -12.57
C GLU A 75 -2.16 -5.20 -11.13
N ARG A 76 -1.16 -4.34 -10.90
CA ARG A 76 -0.68 -4.04 -9.55
C ARG A 76 -1.80 -3.47 -8.67
N ARG A 77 -2.59 -2.52 -9.17
CA ARG A 77 -3.74 -1.97 -8.46
C ARG A 77 -4.78 -3.03 -8.12
N ARG A 78 -5.06 -3.95 -9.05
CA ARG A 78 -5.98 -5.07 -8.81
C ARG A 78 -5.46 -5.99 -7.70
N GLN A 79 -4.17 -6.32 -7.70
CA GLN A 79 -3.56 -7.13 -6.66
C GLN A 79 -3.63 -6.44 -5.29
N ASP A 80 -3.33 -5.14 -5.24
CA ASP A 80 -3.42 -4.34 -4.01
C ASP A 80 -4.87 -4.30 -3.48
N GLU A 81 -5.87 -4.15 -4.35
CA GLU A 81 -7.29 -4.18 -3.96
C GLU A 81 -7.71 -5.56 -3.40
N ILE A 82 -7.27 -6.65 -4.04
CA ILE A 82 -7.54 -8.01 -3.57
C ILE A 82 -6.88 -8.25 -2.20
N ALA A 83 -5.64 -7.81 -2.03
CA ALA A 83 -4.92 -7.93 -0.76
C ALA A 83 -5.62 -7.12 0.35
N GLU A 84 -6.11 -5.92 0.04
CA GLU A 84 -6.86 -5.10 0.99
C GLU A 84 -8.19 -5.74 1.39
N ARG A 85 -8.97 -6.24 0.43
CA ARG A 85 -10.22 -6.96 0.72
C ARG A 85 -9.99 -8.16 1.62
N ARG A 86 -8.94 -8.95 1.35
CA ARG A 86 -8.58 -10.11 2.21
C ARG A 86 -8.25 -9.68 3.65
N ARG A 87 -7.53 -8.57 3.83
CA ARG A 87 -7.26 -8.03 5.17
C ARG A 87 -8.53 -7.60 5.88
N GLN A 88 -9.44 -6.94 5.17
CA GLN A 88 -10.73 -6.53 5.74
C GLN A 88 -11.60 -7.73 6.11
N ASP A 89 -11.68 -8.75 5.26
CA ASP A 89 -12.41 -9.99 5.53
C ASP A 89 -11.85 -10.72 6.77
N GLU A 90 -10.53 -10.76 6.94
CA GLU A 90 -9.90 -11.37 8.12
C GLU A 90 -10.22 -10.59 9.40
N ILE A 91 -10.19 -9.26 9.35
CA ILE A 91 -10.56 -8.41 10.49
C ILE A 91 -12.03 -8.59 10.85
N ALA A 92 -12.93 -8.59 9.85
CA ALA A 92 -14.36 -8.80 10.05
C ALA A 92 -14.62 -10.16 10.71
N LYS A 93 -14.00 -11.23 10.19
CA LYS A 93 -14.15 -12.57 10.76
C LYS A 93 -13.69 -12.66 12.22
N ARG A 94 -12.56 -12.04 12.56
CA ARG A 94 -12.06 -12.00 13.96
C ARG A 94 -13.01 -11.21 14.87
N LYS A 95 -13.63 -10.15 14.36
CA LYS A 95 -14.60 -9.36 15.12
C LYS A 95 -15.87 -10.18 15.39
N ASP A 96 -16.39 -10.86 14.37
CA ASP A 96 -17.58 -11.72 14.49
C ASP A 96 -17.32 -12.87 15.47
N GLU A 97 -16.14 -13.49 15.42
CA GLU A 97 -15.74 -14.55 16.36
C GLU A 97 -15.66 -14.05 17.81
N MET A 98 -15.07 -12.87 18.02
CA MET A 98 -15.02 -12.24 19.35
C MET A 98 -16.42 -11.88 19.87
N GLU A 99 -17.31 -11.36 19.02
CA GLU A 99 -18.69 -11.04 19.38
C GLU A 99 -19.47 -12.29 19.78
N PHE A 100 -19.27 -13.40 19.05
CA PHE A 100 -19.88 -14.69 19.39
C PHE A 100 -19.41 -15.22 20.75
N GLU A 101 -18.10 -15.19 21.03
CA GLU A 101 -17.57 -15.61 22.33
C GLU A 101 -18.07 -14.73 23.49
N LEU A 102 -18.18 -13.41 23.28
CA LEU A 102 -18.77 -12.50 24.28
C LEU A 102 -20.25 -12.83 24.55
N GLN A 103 -21.03 -13.12 23.51
CA GLN A 103 -22.44 -13.49 23.67
C GLN A 103 -22.60 -14.80 24.43
N LYS A 104 -21.72 -15.78 24.17
CA LYS A 104 -21.69 -17.05 24.88
C LYS A 104 -21.42 -16.86 26.38
N ILE A 105 -20.42 -16.06 26.75
CA ILE A 105 -20.11 -15.74 28.15
C ILE A 105 -21.31 -15.07 28.84
N SER A 106 -21.96 -14.10 28.18
CA SER A 106 -23.15 -13.41 28.73
C SER A 106 -24.27 -14.40 29.08
N LEU A 107 -24.58 -15.33 28.18
CA LEU A 107 -25.61 -16.35 28.39
C LEU A 107 -25.25 -17.31 29.53
N GLU A 108 -23.99 -17.74 29.63
CA GLU A 108 -23.51 -18.59 30.73
C GLU A 108 -23.63 -17.88 32.09
N THR A 109 -23.34 -16.57 32.15
CA THR A 109 -23.51 -15.77 33.38
C THR A 109 -24.98 -15.55 33.76
N GLU A 110 -25.87 -15.27 32.80
CA GLU A 110 -27.31 -15.12 33.05
C GLU A 110 -27.94 -16.44 33.52
N GLY A 111 -27.56 -17.56 32.90
CA GLY A 111 -27.99 -18.89 33.32
C GLY A 111 -27.59 -19.24 34.75
N ARG A 112 -26.44 -18.74 35.23
CA ARG A 112 -25.97 -18.97 36.61
C ARG A 112 -26.65 -18.06 37.65
N SER A 113 -27.06 -16.87 37.22
CA SER A 113 -27.81 -15.90 38.03
C SER A 113 -29.22 -16.41 38.38
N LEU A 114 -29.93 -16.99 37.40
CA LEU A 114 -31.27 -17.56 37.62
C LEU A 114 -31.27 -18.78 38.56
N ASN A 115 -30.12 -19.45 38.71
CA ASN A 115 -29.97 -20.66 39.53
C ASN A 115 -29.55 -20.36 40.98
N SER A 116 -29.12 -19.12 41.27
CA SER A 116 -28.58 -18.73 42.59
C SER A 116 -29.60 -18.09 43.53
N ASN A 117 -30.86 -17.94 43.12
CA ASN A 117 -31.91 -17.34 43.97
C ASN A 117 -32.47 -18.30 45.05
N SER A 118 -31.80 -19.42 45.34
CA SER A 118 -32.32 -20.45 46.25
C SER A 118 -31.55 -20.65 47.56
N VAL A 119 -30.39 -20.02 47.82
CA VAL A 119 -29.62 -20.39 49.02
C VAL A 119 -29.04 -19.21 49.79
N ALA A 120 -29.43 -19.19 51.07
CA ALA A 120 -28.76 -18.59 52.22
C ALA A 120 -28.95 -17.09 52.49
N ASN A 121 -30.06 -16.81 53.17
CA ASN A 121 -29.98 -16.09 54.45
C ASN A 121 -28.86 -16.68 55.33
N GLN A 122 -28.24 -15.80 56.14
CA GLN A 122 -27.31 -16.00 57.28
C GLN A 122 -25.93 -15.35 57.00
N ASN A 123 -25.66 -14.14 57.48
CA ASN A 123 -25.19 -13.83 58.85
C ASN A 123 -23.66 -13.63 58.91
N VAL A 124 -23.28 -12.72 59.81
CA VAL A 124 -22.00 -12.55 60.51
C VAL A 124 -21.00 -11.54 59.95
N ASN A 125 -20.98 -10.40 60.64
CA ASN A 125 -19.91 -9.44 60.74
C ASN A 125 -18.55 -10.12 61.00
N SER A 126 -17.54 -9.93 60.14
CA SER A 126 -16.14 -10.13 60.55
C SER A 126 -15.17 -9.29 59.72
N THR A 127 -14.66 -8.25 60.35
CA THR A 127 -13.22 -7.92 60.44
C THR A 127 -12.36 -8.01 59.16
N GLN A 128 -12.36 -6.93 58.36
CA GLN A 128 -11.14 -6.33 57.79
C GLN A 128 -11.52 -5.06 57.02
N ILE A 129 -11.45 -3.91 57.68
CA ILE A 129 -11.49 -2.64 56.96
C ILE A 129 -10.14 -2.52 56.25
N LYS A 130 -10.07 -2.96 54.98
CA LYS A 130 -9.04 -2.48 54.05
C LYS A 130 -9.24 -0.97 53.90
N PRO A 131 -8.20 -0.13 54.04
CA PRO A 131 -8.34 1.29 53.75
C PRO A 131 -8.69 1.43 52.27
N LYS A 132 -9.93 1.80 51.98
CA LYS A 132 -10.44 2.05 50.64
C LYS A 132 -9.78 3.34 50.14
N LEU A 133 -8.59 3.23 49.53
CA LEU A 133 -7.95 4.35 48.87
C LEU A 133 -8.82 4.75 47.67
N GLU A 134 -9.43 5.92 47.75
CA GLU A 134 -10.25 6.46 46.66
C GLU A 134 -9.39 6.69 45.42
N ILE A 135 -9.92 6.34 44.24
CA ILE A 135 -9.23 6.43 42.93
C ILE A 135 -8.61 7.82 42.69
N HIS A 136 -9.20 8.86 43.27
CA HIS A 136 -8.70 10.23 43.17
C HIS A 136 -7.31 10.44 43.80
N HIS A 137 -6.91 9.62 44.78
CA HIS A 137 -5.54 9.64 45.33
C HIS A 137 -4.54 8.91 44.42
N LEU A 138 -5.02 8.00 43.57
CA LEU A 138 -4.21 7.24 42.60
C LEU A 138 -3.92 8.06 41.33
N MET A 139 -4.88 8.92 40.95
CA MET A 139 -4.78 9.82 39.81
C MET A 139 -4.05 11.10 40.20
N GLN A 140 -2.73 11.03 40.33
CA GLN A 140 -1.90 12.23 40.36
C GLN A 140 -2.10 12.99 39.04
N LYS A 141 -2.23 14.32 39.06
CA LYS A 141 -2.57 15.08 37.85
C LYS A 141 -1.47 14.91 36.79
N PHE A 142 -1.86 14.42 35.60
CA PHE A 142 -0.96 14.29 34.46
C PHE A 142 -0.58 15.67 33.92
N ASN A 143 0.72 15.94 33.81
CA ASN A 143 1.27 17.11 33.15
C ASN A 143 1.89 16.68 31.81
N SER A 144 1.30 17.09 30.69
CA SER A 144 1.78 16.72 29.35
C SER A 144 3.11 17.36 28.96
N ASP A 145 3.50 18.43 29.66
CA ASP A 145 4.70 19.19 29.32
C ASP A 145 5.96 18.59 29.96
N GLU A 146 5.80 17.81 31.04
CA GLU A 146 6.89 17.17 31.78
C GLU A 146 6.84 15.63 31.75
N ASN A 147 5.66 15.01 31.55
CA ASN A 147 5.50 13.56 31.70
C ASN A 147 5.12 12.87 30.39
N ASP A 148 5.86 11.80 30.07
CA ASP A 148 5.50 10.84 29.03
C ASP A 148 4.24 10.06 29.43
N ILE A 149 3.26 9.98 28.51
CA ILE A 149 1.99 9.32 28.74
C ILE A 149 2.16 7.82 29.01
N SER A 150 3.14 7.18 28.39
CA SER A 150 3.42 5.76 28.62
C SER A 150 3.91 5.53 30.05
N LEU A 151 4.77 6.42 30.56
CA LEU A 151 5.29 6.32 31.92
C LEU A 151 4.20 6.56 32.98
N TYR A 152 3.29 7.51 32.72
CA TYR A 152 2.14 7.77 33.59
C TYR A 152 1.22 6.54 33.71
N LEU A 153 0.92 5.88 32.59
CA LEU A 153 0.07 4.68 32.59
C LEU A 153 0.71 3.50 33.33
N ILE A 154 2.02 3.28 33.14
CA ILE A 154 2.76 2.24 33.86
C ILE A 154 2.77 2.50 35.37
N MET A 155 2.97 3.75 35.78
CA MET A 155 2.98 4.13 37.19
C MET A 155 1.60 3.98 37.83
N PHE A 156 0.55 4.37 37.11
CA PHE A 156 -0.84 4.15 37.50
C PHE A 156 -1.16 2.66 37.68
N GLU A 157 -0.80 1.82 36.70
CA GLU A 157 -1.03 0.37 36.76
C GLU A 157 -0.32 -0.26 37.96
N ARG A 158 0.90 0.18 38.26
CA ARG A 158 1.67 -0.31 39.43
C ARG A 158 1.01 0.08 40.74
N LEU A 159 0.55 1.33 40.86
CA LEU A 159 -0.13 1.79 42.07
C LEU A 159 -1.51 1.12 42.21
N ALA A 160 -2.23 0.88 41.12
CA ALA A 160 -3.49 0.14 41.12
C ALA A 160 -3.31 -1.29 41.61
N LYS A 161 -2.24 -1.97 41.14
CA LYS A 161 -1.86 -3.31 41.62
C LYS A 161 -1.49 -3.32 43.10
N GLN A 162 -0.76 -2.31 43.58
CA GLN A 162 -0.40 -2.19 45.00
C GLN A 162 -1.60 -1.89 45.89
N ALA A 163 -2.59 -1.16 45.37
CA ALA A 163 -3.79 -0.78 46.12
C ALA A 163 -4.84 -1.90 46.22
N GLU A 164 -4.61 -3.07 45.60
CA GLU A 164 -5.57 -4.19 45.53
C GLU A 164 -7.01 -3.72 45.29
N ILE A 165 -7.19 -2.78 44.35
CA ILE A 165 -8.53 -2.32 43.98
C ILE A 165 -9.23 -3.53 43.38
N LEU A 166 -10.06 -4.18 44.20
CA LEU A 166 -10.90 -5.27 43.78
C LEU A 166 -11.77 -4.72 42.64
N GLU A 167 -11.60 -5.29 41.46
CA GLU A 167 -12.44 -5.05 40.31
C GLU A 167 -13.85 -5.56 40.66
N ASN A 168 -14.62 -4.72 41.36
CA ASN A 168 -16.04 -4.93 41.51
C ASN A 168 -16.69 -4.41 40.22
N THR A 169 -16.90 -5.34 39.30
CA THR A 169 -17.93 -5.28 38.25
C THR A 169 -19.24 -4.70 38.77
#